data_AF-A0A1J4SZU4-F1
#
_entry.id   AF-A0A1J4SZU4-F1
#
_cell.length_a   1.000
_cell.length_b   1.000
_cell.length_c   1.000
_cell.angle_alpha   90.00
_cell.angle_beta   90.00
_cell.angle_gamma   90.00
#
_symmetry.space_group_name_H-M   'P 1'
#
loop_
_entity.id
_entity.type
_entity.pdbx_description
1 polymer ?
#
loop_
_entity_poly.entity_id
_entity_poly.type
_entity_poly.pdbx_seq_one_letter_code
_entity_poly.pdbx_strand_id
1 'polypeptide(L)'
;MATRTKPQPLIIADLPQADEALRQLAEIAREQERIENGLNDRIDQLKAAAKAQLAPLSANRKRLEDALGVFGTQRKAELFPDKKRSQELAFGTIGFRKSSGLRLLAKHTWAMVLQRLQDLGFAEGVRTKLEVDKDALRGWPDGKLEDV
;
A
#
# COMPACT_ATOMS: atom_id res chain seq x y z
N MET A 1 8.45 -10.73 -38.62
CA MET A 1 9.58 -9.83 -38.87
C MET A 1 9.08 -8.40 -38.67
N ALA A 2 9.49 -7.74 -37.58
CA ALA A 2 9.09 -6.36 -37.32
C ALA A 2 9.97 -5.42 -38.16
N THR A 3 9.38 -4.74 -39.13
CA THR A 3 10.05 -3.77 -39.98
C THR A 3 10.55 -2.60 -39.12
N ARG A 4 11.85 -2.31 -39.18
CA ARG A 4 12.47 -1.20 -38.45
C ARG A 4 12.03 0.12 -39.09
N THR A 5 10.98 0.73 -38.56
CA THR A 5 10.53 2.07 -38.95
C THR A 5 11.55 3.09 -38.45
N LYS A 6 12.28 3.74 -39.39
CA LYS A 6 13.17 4.85 -39.03
C LYS A 6 12.30 6.00 -38.49
N PRO A 7 12.65 6.62 -37.35
CA PRO A 7 11.92 7.78 -36.86
C PRO A 7 12.01 8.87 -37.92
N GLN A 8 10.86 9.31 -38.43
CA GLN A 8 10.79 10.49 -39.29
C GLN A 8 10.85 11.72 -38.38
N PRO A 9 11.92 12.54 -38.44
CA PRO A 9 12.00 13.73 -37.62
C PRO A 9 10.95 14.74 -38.12
N LEU A 10 10.04 15.15 -37.24
CA LEU A 10 9.20 16.31 -37.48
C LEU A 10 10.07 17.55 -37.29
N ILE A 11 10.49 18.17 -38.39
CA ILE A 11 11.28 19.40 -38.35
C ILE A 11 10.31 20.57 -38.34
N ILE A 12 10.28 21.31 -37.25
CA ILE A 12 9.52 22.57 -37.12
C ILE A 12 10.48 23.68 -37.54
N ALA A 13 10.20 24.34 -38.67
CA ALA A 13 11.11 25.31 -39.27
C ALA A 13 10.76 26.77 -38.92
N ASP A 14 9.49 27.04 -38.58
CA ASP A 14 9.00 28.39 -38.31
C ASP A 14 8.10 28.47 -37.06
N LEU A 15 7.90 29.69 -36.56
CA LEU A 15 7.06 29.97 -35.39
C LEU A 15 5.59 29.54 -35.59
N PRO A 16 4.95 29.75 -36.77
CA PRO A 16 3.60 29.25 -37.02
C PRO A 16 3.46 27.72 -36.97
N GLN A 17 4.44 26.96 -37.48
CA GLN A 17 4.46 25.50 -37.38
C GLN A 17 4.64 25.04 -35.93
N ALA A 18 5.38 25.79 -35.12
CA ALA A 18 5.52 25.50 -33.69
C ALA A 18 4.18 25.69 -32.96
N ASP A 19 3.44 26.77 -33.26
CA ASP A 19 2.12 27.04 -32.67
C ASP A 19 1.09 25.96 -33.04
N GLU A 20 1.08 25.56 -34.31
CA GLU A 20 0.22 24.46 -34.78
C GLU A 20 0.58 23.11 -34.13
N ALA A 21 1.87 22.82 -33.94
CA ALA A 21 2.31 21.63 -33.21
C ALA A 21 1.88 21.67 -31.72
N LEU A 22 1.94 22.84 -31.08
CA LEU A 22 1.45 23.02 -29.70
C LEU A 22 -0.07 22.83 -29.62
N ARG A 23 -0.84 23.33 -30.61
CA ARG A 23 -2.28 23.09 -30.70
C ARG A 23 -2.58 21.59 -30.78
N GLN A 24 -1.87 20.86 -31.63
CA GLN A 24 -2.05 19.41 -31.78
C GLN A 24 -1.65 18.65 -30.51
N LEU A 25 -0.56 19.05 -29.84
CA LEU A 25 -0.18 18.47 -28.54
C LEU A 25 -1.26 18.70 -27.47
N ALA A 26 -1.85 19.89 -27.43
CA ALA A 26 -2.95 20.19 -26.50
C ALA A 26 -4.23 19.40 -26.82
N GLU A 27 -4.49 19.09 -28.09
CA GLU A 27 -5.59 18.21 -28.51
C GLU A 27 -5.34 16.76 -28.09
N ILE A 28 -4.13 16.26 -28.34
CA ILE A 28 -3.72 14.90 -27.94
C ILE A 28 -3.79 14.76 -26.42
N ALA A 29 -3.29 15.72 -25.66
CA ALA A 29 -3.31 15.69 -24.20
C ALA A 29 -4.76 15.64 -23.67
N ARG A 30 -5.67 16.46 -24.22
CA ARG A 30 -7.09 16.43 -23.86
C ARG A 30 -7.75 15.09 -24.16
N GLU A 31 -7.40 14.49 -25.30
CA GLU A 31 -7.95 13.20 -25.70
C GLU A 31 -7.41 12.05 -24.82
N GLN A 32 -6.13 12.09 -24.47
CA GLN A 32 -5.53 11.15 -23.50
C GLN A 32 -6.22 11.26 -22.14
N GLU A 33 -6.37 12.48 -21.62
CA GLU A 33 -7.06 12.71 -20.34
C GLU A 33 -8.51 12.22 -20.38
N ARG A 34 -9.23 12.45 -21.49
CA ARG A 34 -10.60 11.94 -21.68
C ARG A 34 -10.67 10.41 -21.61
N ILE A 35 -9.71 9.72 -22.24
CA ILE A 35 -9.63 8.25 -22.23
C ILE A 35 -9.29 7.73 -20.83
N GLU A 36 -8.31 8.34 -20.16
CA GLU A 36 -7.90 7.96 -18.82
C GLU A 36 -9.02 8.15 -17.80
N ASN A 37 -9.73 9.28 -17.87
CA ASN A 37 -10.88 9.55 -17.01
C ASN A 37 -12.01 8.52 -17.23
N GLY A 38 -12.33 8.21 -18.49
CA GLY A 38 -13.33 7.18 -18.80
C GLY A 38 -12.93 5.76 -18.34
N LEU A 39 -11.62 5.46 -18.32
CA LEU A 39 -11.10 4.22 -17.75
C LEU A 39 -11.26 4.20 -16.23
N ASN A 40 -10.87 5.29 -15.55
CA ASN A 40 -10.99 5.42 -14.10
C ASN A 40 -12.44 5.29 -13.64
N ASP A 41 -13.38 5.94 -14.34
CA ASP A 41 -14.81 5.83 -14.07
C ASP A 41 -15.30 4.36 -14.15
N ARG A 42 -14.87 3.62 -15.18
CA ARG A 42 -15.20 2.19 -15.31
C ARG A 42 -14.57 1.34 -14.22
N ILE A 43 -13.32 1.61 -13.86
CA ILE A 43 -12.64 0.92 -12.76
C ILE A 43 -13.41 1.14 -11.45
N ASP A 44 -13.87 2.36 -11.19
CA ASP A 44 -14.60 2.68 -9.97
C ASP A 44 -15.98 2.05 -9.95
N GLN A 45 -16.69 2.01 -11.09
CA GLN A 45 -17.93 1.24 -11.23
C GLN A 45 -17.72 -0.26 -10.96
N LEU A 46 -16.66 -0.85 -11.51
CA LEU A 46 -16.33 -2.26 -11.28
C LEU A 46 -15.96 -2.54 -9.82
N LYS A 47 -15.17 -1.66 -9.19
CA LYS A 47 -14.85 -1.76 -7.76
C LYS A 47 -16.10 -1.64 -6.90
N ALA A 48 -17.01 -0.72 -7.22
CA ALA A 48 -18.26 -0.55 -6.49
C ALA A 48 -19.16 -1.79 -6.61
N ALA A 49 -19.32 -2.33 -7.82
CA ALA A 49 -20.09 -3.55 -8.06
C ALA A 49 -19.50 -4.76 -7.32
N ALA A 50 -18.18 -4.95 -7.39
CA ALA A 50 -17.48 -6.01 -6.67
C ALA A 50 -17.65 -5.85 -5.15
N LYS A 51 -17.53 -4.63 -4.62
CA LYS A 51 -17.74 -4.35 -3.20
C LYS A 51 -19.17 -4.65 -2.76
N ALA A 52 -20.17 -4.33 -3.60
CA ALA A 52 -21.58 -4.63 -3.32
C ALA A 52 -21.84 -6.14 -3.26
N GLN A 53 -21.23 -6.93 -4.16
CA GLN A 53 -21.33 -8.39 -4.15
C GLN A 53 -20.57 -9.03 -2.96
N LEU A 54 -19.41 -8.46 -2.59
CA LEU A 54 -18.61 -8.94 -1.47
C LEU A 54 -19.19 -8.57 -0.10
N ALA A 55 -19.95 -7.47 0.01
CA ALA A 55 -20.54 -7.01 1.26
C ALA A 55 -21.39 -8.09 1.98
N PRO A 56 -22.37 -8.76 1.35
CA PRO A 56 -23.15 -9.81 2.02
C PRO A 56 -22.31 -11.03 2.37
N LEU A 57 -21.35 -11.42 1.52
CA LEU A 57 -20.45 -12.54 1.78
C LEU A 57 -19.54 -12.26 2.98
N SER A 58 -18.97 -11.06 3.05
CA SER A 58 -18.13 -10.61 4.17
C SER A 58 -18.95 -10.50 5.46
N ALA A 59 -20.19 -10.00 5.40
CA ALA A 59 -21.07 -9.91 6.54
C ALA A 59 -21.44 -11.31 7.07
N ASN A 60 -21.79 -12.23 6.17
CA ASN A 60 -22.09 -13.62 6.54
C ASN A 60 -20.86 -14.33 7.13
N ARG A 61 -19.69 -14.15 6.51
CA ARG A 61 -18.42 -14.68 7.01
C ARG A 61 -18.15 -14.18 8.42
N LYS A 62 -18.24 -12.87 8.66
CA LYS A 62 -18.03 -12.28 9.99
C LYS A 62 -19.03 -12.82 11.01
N ARG A 63 -20.31 -12.93 10.64
CA ARG A 63 -21.34 -13.54 11.50
C ARG A 63 -21.00 -14.98 11.90
N LEU A 64 -20.49 -15.78 10.98
CA LEU A 64 -20.06 -17.16 11.25
C LEU A 64 -18.79 -17.20 12.12
N GLU A 65 -17.81 -16.33 11.84
CA GLU A 65 -16.61 -16.19 12.66
C GLU A 65 -16.95 -15.78 14.10
N ASP A 66 -17.86 -14.81 14.28
CA ASP A 66 -18.34 -14.37 15.59
C ASP A 66 -19.10 -15.49 16.31
N ALA A 67 -19.96 -16.23 15.60
CA ALA A 67 -20.67 -17.38 16.17
C ALA A 67 -19.72 -18.50 16.62
N LEU A 68 -18.69 -18.81 15.82
CA LEU A 68 -17.64 -19.76 16.19
C LEU A 68 -16.81 -19.27 17.38
N GLY A 69 -16.53 -17.96 17.45
CA GLY A 69 -15.90 -17.33 18.59
C GLY A 69 -16.74 -17.47 19.87
N VAL A 70 -18.02 -17.14 19.81
CA VAL A 70 -18.96 -17.30 20.93
C VAL A 70 -19.04 -18.76 21.36
N PHE A 71 -19.19 -19.70 20.41
CA PHE A 71 -19.18 -21.14 20.69
C PHE A 71 -17.91 -21.59 21.42
N GLY A 72 -16.74 -21.17 20.92
CA GLY A 72 -15.46 -21.48 21.54
C GLY A 72 -15.29 -20.87 22.93
N THR A 73 -15.84 -19.67 23.18
CA THR A 73 -15.78 -19.02 24.50
C THR A 73 -16.75 -19.64 25.52
N GLN A 74 -17.99 -19.96 25.11
CA GLN A 74 -19.00 -20.56 25.99
C GLN A 74 -18.62 -21.97 26.41
N ARG A 75 -18.13 -22.79 25.47
CA ARG A 75 -17.74 -24.18 25.74
C ARG A 75 -16.24 -24.34 25.97
N LYS A 76 -15.57 -23.29 26.44
CA LYS A 76 -14.10 -23.29 26.58
C LYS A 76 -13.59 -24.42 27.48
N ALA A 77 -14.30 -24.70 28.57
CA ALA A 77 -13.94 -25.77 29.51
C ALA A 77 -14.14 -27.18 28.91
N GLU A 78 -15.13 -27.35 28.04
CA GLU A 78 -15.49 -28.63 27.43
C GLU A 78 -14.69 -28.92 26.14
N LEU A 79 -14.38 -27.89 25.35
CA LEU A 79 -13.70 -28.01 24.07
C LEU A 79 -12.17 -27.94 24.19
N PHE A 80 -11.65 -27.33 25.26
CA PHE A 80 -10.21 -27.23 25.52
C PHE A 80 -9.81 -27.83 26.87
N PRO A 81 -10.19 -29.09 27.20
CA PRO A 81 -9.66 -29.78 28.36
C PRO A 81 -8.18 -30.10 28.13
N ASP A 82 -7.37 -29.95 29.19
CA ASP A 82 -5.98 -30.40 29.27
C ASP A 82 -5.01 -29.95 28.17
N LYS A 83 -4.44 -28.75 28.35
CA LYS A 83 -3.31 -28.15 27.59
C LYS A 83 -3.52 -27.97 26.08
N LYS A 84 -4.51 -28.62 25.46
CA LYS A 84 -4.87 -28.45 24.05
C LYS A 84 -5.59 -27.12 23.89
N ARG A 85 -4.96 -26.18 23.19
CA ARG A 85 -5.50 -24.84 22.91
C ARG A 85 -6.16 -24.75 21.53
N SER A 86 -6.15 -25.85 20.77
CA SER A 86 -6.62 -25.96 19.40
C SER A 86 -7.37 -27.27 19.20
N GLN A 87 -8.52 -27.19 18.54
CA GLN A 87 -9.35 -28.32 18.14
C GLN A 87 -9.44 -28.34 16.61
N GLU A 88 -8.98 -29.43 16.01
CA GLU A 88 -9.11 -29.68 14.58
C GLU A 88 -10.53 -30.20 14.28
N LEU A 89 -11.13 -29.66 13.23
CA LEU A 89 -12.44 -30.01 12.69
C LEU A 89 -12.25 -30.39 11.21
N ALA A 90 -13.27 -31.00 10.61
CA ALA A 90 -13.22 -31.47 9.22
C ALA A 90 -12.84 -30.40 8.18
N PHE A 91 -13.12 -29.12 8.45
CA PHE A 91 -12.89 -28.01 7.54
C PHE A 91 -11.95 -26.92 8.09
N GLY A 92 -11.26 -27.17 9.20
CA GLY A 92 -10.32 -26.21 9.76
C GLY A 92 -10.05 -26.40 11.25
N THR A 93 -9.24 -25.53 11.84
CA THR A 93 -8.88 -25.59 13.26
C THR A 93 -9.40 -24.36 13.99
N ILE A 94 -10.07 -24.57 15.12
CA ILE A 94 -10.47 -23.50 16.05
C ILE A 94 -9.58 -23.55 17.29
N GLY A 95 -9.18 -22.40 17.83
CA GLY A 95 -8.30 -22.39 19.00
C GLY A 95 -8.04 -21.00 19.58
N PHE A 96 -7.57 -20.99 20.82
CA PHE A 96 -7.19 -19.77 21.53
C PHE A 96 -5.66 -19.61 21.55
N ARG A 97 -5.18 -18.51 20.95
CA ARG A 97 -3.76 -18.12 21.02
C ARG A 97 -3.57 -16.85 21.84
N LYS A 98 -2.46 -16.76 22.58
CA LYS A 98 -2.00 -15.51 23.16
C LYS A 98 -1.22 -14.75 22.09
N SER A 99 -1.74 -13.61 21.64
CA SER A 99 -0.98 -12.68 20.81
C SER A 99 -0.52 -11.51 21.68
N SER A 100 0.78 -11.40 21.93
CA SER A 100 1.39 -10.24 22.57
C SER A 100 1.76 -9.21 21.51
N GLY A 101 0.78 -8.42 21.07
CA GLY A 101 1.05 -7.24 20.26
C GLY A 101 1.53 -6.10 21.15
N LEU A 102 2.72 -5.56 20.89
CA LEU A 102 3.16 -4.30 21.50
C LEU A 102 2.22 -3.18 21.04
N ARG A 103 1.60 -2.50 22.00
CA ARG A 103 0.73 -1.35 21.76
C ARG A 103 1.27 -0.16 22.52
N LEU A 104 1.11 1.02 21.94
CA LEU A 104 1.34 2.27 22.65
C LEU A 104 0.35 2.41 23.80
N LEU A 105 0.81 2.97 24.92
CA LEU A 105 -0.05 3.42 25.99
C LEU A 105 -0.94 4.57 25.51
N ALA A 106 -2.12 4.73 26.11
CA ALA A 106 -3.02 5.83 25.78
C ALA A 106 -2.30 7.18 25.96
N LYS A 107 -2.49 8.10 25.00
CA LYS A 107 -1.82 9.42 24.92
C LYS A 107 -0.31 9.41 24.64
N HIS A 108 0.27 8.27 24.26
CA HIS A 108 1.64 8.22 23.74
C HIS A 108 1.65 8.09 22.23
N THR A 109 2.57 8.82 21.59
CA THR A 109 2.87 8.67 20.16
C THR A 109 4.20 7.93 19.98
N TRP A 110 4.40 7.31 18.82
CA TRP A 110 5.68 6.68 18.48
C TRP A 110 6.85 7.67 18.51
N ALA A 111 6.62 8.95 18.20
CA ALA A 111 7.64 9.99 18.32
C ALA A 111 8.09 10.21 19.77
N MET A 112 7.16 10.26 20.72
CA MET A 112 7.51 10.39 22.15
C MET A 112 8.23 9.14 22.68
N VAL A 113 7.85 7.96 22.20
CA VAL A 113 8.54 6.71 22.54
C VAL A 113 9.95 6.69 21.93
N LEU A 114 10.10 7.09 20.67
CA LEU A 114 11.41 7.21 20.02
C LEU A 114 12.31 8.20 20.75
N GLN A 115 11.80 9.37 21.11
CA GLN A 115 12.55 10.37 21.87
C GLN A 115 12.98 9.81 23.23
N ARG A 116 12.07 9.16 23.97
CA ARG A 116 12.43 8.51 25.24
C ARG A 116 13.41 7.35 25.07
N LEU A 117 13.32 6.58 23.99
CA LEU A 117 14.29 5.51 23.69
C LEU A 117 15.68 6.10 23.42
N GLN A 118 15.75 7.26 22.76
CA GLN A 118 17.01 7.99 22.56
C GLN A 118 17.53 8.59 23.87
N ASP A 119 16.66 9.26 24.66
CA ASP A 119 17.01 9.87 25.95
C ASP A 119 17.50 8.83 26.97
N LEU A 120 16.92 7.62 26.96
CA LEU A 120 17.29 6.50 27.83
C LEU A 120 18.43 5.64 27.27
N GLY A 121 18.92 5.94 26.06
CA GLY A 121 20.02 5.20 25.43
C GLY A 121 19.67 3.79 24.97
N PHE A 122 18.39 3.45 24.79
CA PHE A 122 17.94 2.14 24.32
C PHE A 122 18.03 2.02 22.80
N ALA A 123 19.25 1.95 22.28
CA ALA A 123 19.54 1.84 20.84
C ALA A 123 18.90 0.61 20.17
N GLU A 124 18.70 -0.49 20.90
CA GLU A 124 18.03 -1.71 20.38
C GLU A 124 16.57 -1.47 19.97
N GLY A 125 15.91 -0.48 20.57
CA GLY A 125 14.53 -0.10 20.25
C GLY A 125 14.42 0.88 19.07
N VAL A 126 15.55 1.37 18.55
CA VAL A 126 15.60 2.39 17.49
C VAL A 126 16.03 1.76 16.18
N ARG A 127 15.14 1.81 15.19
CA ARG A 127 15.47 1.40 13.82
C ARG A 127 15.83 2.63 12.99
N THR A 128 17.08 2.71 12.55
CA THR A 128 17.56 3.78 11.66
C THR A 128 17.46 3.35 10.20
N LYS A 129 16.93 4.21 9.34
CA LYS A 129 16.98 4.05 7.88
C LYS A 129 17.89 5.14 7.33
N LEU A 130 19.04 4.75 6.79
CA LEU A 130 19.95 5.67 6.10
C LEU A 130 19.54 5.71 4.62
N GLU A 131 19.18 6.88 4.14
CA GLU A 131 18.93 7.15 2.72
C GLU A 131 19.85 8.26 2.26
N VAL A 132 20.23 8.20 0.99
CA VAL A 132 21.08 9.20 0.37
C VAL A 132 20.26 10.47 0.14
N ASP A 133 20.71 11.58 0.74
CA ASP A 133 20.13 12.89 0.50
C ASP A 133 20.60 13.45 -0.85
N LYS A 134 19.76 13.28 -1.86
CA LYS A 134 20.03 13.78 -3.22
C LYS A 134 20.02 15.30 -3.32
N ASP A 135 19.31 16.00 -2.44
CA ASP A 135 19.29 17.46 -2.44
C ASP A 135 20.61 18.00 -1.87
N ALA A 136 21.15 17.38 -0.82
CA ALA A 136 22.48 17.69 -0.31
C ALA A 136 23.59 17.38 -1.34
N LEU A 137 23.47 16.27 -2.07
CA LEU A 137 24.42 15.91 -3.13
C LEU A 137 24.41 16.88 -4.31
N ARG A 138 23.26 17.48 -4.68
CA ARG A 138 23.22 18.50 -5.74
C ARG A 138 24.06 19.75 -5.43
N GLY A 139 24.29 20.03 -4.15
CA GLY A 139 25.14 21.15 -3.72
C GLY A 139 26.63 20.82 -3.69
N TRP A 140 27.03 19.59 -4.00
CA TRP A 140 28.43 19.18 -3.93
C TRP A 140 29.15 19.47 -5.25
N PRO A 141 30.42 19.93 -5.20
CA PRO A 141 31.21 20.08 -6.41
C PRO A 141 31.46 18.71 -7.06
N ASP A 142 31.51 18.66 -8.39
CA ASP A 142 31.61 17.41 -9.18
C ASP A 142 32.76 16.51 -8.70
N GLY A 143 33.93 17.08 -8.39
CA GLY A 143 35.06 16.30 -7.88
C GLY A 143 34.79 15.58 -6.56
N LYS A 144 33.83 16.06 -5.75
CA LYS A 144 33.41 15.40 -4.51
C LYS A 144 32.26 14.42 -4.75
N LEU A 145 31.54 14.51 -5.87
CA LEU A 145 30.53 13.53 -6.30
C LEU A 145 31.17 12.32 -6.99
N GLU A 146 32.32 12.50 -7.63
CA GLU A 146 33.09 11.43 -8.26
C GLU A 146 33.69 10.43 -7.24
N ASP A 147 33.91 10.89 -6.01
CA ASP A 147 34.53 10.10 -4.93
C ASP A 147 33.52 9.32 -4.04
N VAL A 148 32.21 9.42 -4.28
CA VAL A 148 31.14 8.83 -3.42
C VAL A 148 30.43 7.64 -4.07
#